data_AF-A0A558F3Z8-F1
#
_entry.id   AF-A0A558F3Z8-F1
#
_cell.length_a   1.000
_cell.length_b   1.000
_cell.length_c   1.000
_cell.angle_alpha   90.00
_cell.angle_beta   90.00
_cell.angle_gamma   90.00
#
_symmetry.space_group_name_H-M   'P 1'
#
loop_
_entity.id
_entity.type
_entity.pdbx_description
1 polymer ?
#
loop_
_entity_poly.entity_id
_entity_poly.type
_entity_poly.pdbx_seq_one_letter_code
_entity_poly.pdbx_strand_id
1 'polypeptide(L)'
;MLHPDYEKDFREMFGEPIDKVEVTDELIKKYRGKLPESILEQWRVIGFAGYLNGLYWITNPDDYEEVIYDWLEDTPLVDDDVYYVLARSAFGELLLWGENNFYRYYIKPMEGILHDTEEKTETAEFYGDLFFFYSDKDSLDHIDKNGKKLFDRAVKKLGVLKADEMYAFEPALALGGEESLSHLAKVNLPVHMKLLKQVTPLHLRDFGDLSTALYGVSYNVDELVSQDSIKQESVKAGEICPKSGYWFTVSQENSRRYFKQGDVLPEIKNQDWGEVYWQFDCE
;
A
#
# COMPACT_ATOMS: atom_id res chain seq x y z
N MET A 1 18.80 -17.47 7.84
CA MET A 1 19.90 -17.84 6.93
C MET A 1 19.41 -17.69 5.52
N LEU A 2 19.82 -16.58 4.91
CA LEU A 2 19.50 -16.24 3.53
C LEU A 2 19.90 -17.29 2.52
N HIS A 3 19.16 -17.31 1.41
CA HIS A 3 19.47 -18.12 0.24
C HIS A 3 20.89 -17.78 -0.29
N PRO A 4 21.73 -18.77 -0.65
CA PRO A 4 23.11 -18.52 -1.10
C PRO A 4 23.25 -17.58 -2.31
N ASP A 5 22.25 -17.54 -3.18
CA ASP A 5 22.24 -16.68 -4.37
C ASP A 5 21.49 -15.36 -4.17
N TYR A 6 21.14 -15.02 -2.92
CA TYR A 6 20.33 -13.83 -2.59
C TYR A 6 20.84 -12.55 -3.27
N GLU A 7 22.14 -12.27 -3.20
CA GLU A 7 22.71 -11.06 -3.81
C GLU A 7 22.50 -11.03 -5.33
N LYS A 8 22.68 -12.18 -5.97
CA LYS A 8 22.51 -12.35 -7.40
C LYS A 8 21.05 -12.16 -7.79
N ASP A 9 20.14 -12.81 -7.08
CA ASP A 9 18.69 -12.71 -7.32
C ASP A 9 18.22 -11.26 -7.12
N PHE A 10 18.70 -10.60 -6.07
CA PHE A 10 18.40 -9.19 -5.80
C PHE A 10 18.89 -8.28 -6.93
N ARG A 11 20.12 -8.46 -7.42
CA ARG A 11 20.67 -7.69 -8.56
C ARG A 11 19.94 -7.97 -9.87
N GLU A 12 19.55 -9.21 -10.13
CA GLU A 12 18.75 -9.57 -11.31
C GLU A 12 17.39 -8.87 -11.30
N MET A 13 16.78 -8.71 -10.12
CA MET A 13 15.51 -8.02 -9.96
C MET A 13 15.63 -6.50 -9.92
N PHE A 14 16.59 -5.95 -9.18
CA PHE A 14 16.64 -4.53 -8.82
C PHE A 14 17.77 -3.74 -9.51
N GLY A 15 18.67 -4.43 -10.19
CA GLY A 15 19.82 -3.84 -10.86
C GLY A 15 21.03 -3.63 -9.94
N GLU A 16 22.06 -2.99 -10.48
CA GLU A 16 23.29 -2.69 -9.76
C GLU A 16 23.08 -1.56 -8.74
N PRO A 17 23.74 -1.62 -7.56
CA PRO A 17 23.59 -0.63 -6.52
C PRO A 17 24.25 0.70 -6.89
N ILE A 18 23.64 1.79 -6.44
CA ILE A 18 24.12 3.17 -6.52
C ILE A 18 24.52 3.61 -5.11
N ASP A 19 25.68 4.27 -4.99
CA ASP A 19 26.18 4.82 -3.73
C ASP A 19 26.19 3.80 -2.56
N LYS A 20 26.56 2.54 -2.84
CA LYS A 20 26.54 1.46 -1.84
C LYS A 20 27.42 1.79 -0.64
N VAL A 21 26.84 1.66 0.56
CA VAL A 21 27.53 1.69 1.84
C VAL A 21 27.38 0.31 2.49
N GLU A 22 28.51 -0.30 2.84
CA GLU A 22 28.53 -1.60 3.54
C GLU A 22 28.08 -1.42 5.00
N VAL A 23 27.32 -2.38 5.50
CA VAL A 23 26.79 -2.35 6.86
C VAL A 23 27.80 -2.95 7.85
N THR A 24 28.13 -2.21 8.89
CA THR A 24 29.12 -2.65 9.89
C THR A 24 28.51 -3.64 10.90
N ASP A 25 29.37 -4.46 11.50
CA ASP A 25 28.96 -5.38 12.57
C ASP A 25 28.41 -4.64 13.80
N GLU A 26 28.94 -3.45 14.10
CA GLU A 26 28.43 -2.58 15.16
C GLU A 26 26.97 -2.17 14.89
N LEU A 27 26.65 -1.82 13.64
CA LEU A 27 25.27 -1.45 13.27
C LEU A 27 24.33 -2.66 13.32
N ILE A 28 24.78 -3.82 12.82
CA ILE A 28 24.00 -5.07 12.95
C ILE A 28 23.75 -5.41 14.42
N LYS A 29 24.75 -5.24 15.29
CA LYS A 29 24.60 -5.46 16.73
C LYS A 29 23.63 -4.47 17.37
N LYS A 30 23.63 -3.20 16.93
CA LYS A 30 22.73 -2.15 17.41
C LYS A 30 21.27 -2.48 17.14
N TYR A 31 20.95 -3.02 15.96
CA TYR A 31 19.56 -3.34 15.57
C TYR A 31 19.13 -4.79 15.88
N ARG A 32 20.03 -5.63 16.37
CA ARG A 32 19.70 -6.99 16.81
C ARG A 32 18.66 -6.96 17.93
N GLY A 33 17.55 -7.67 17.73
CA GLY A 33 16.41 -7.70 18.65
C GLY A 33 15.39 -6.57 18.45
N LYS A 34 15.69 -5.60 17.59
CA LYS A 34 14.76 -4.54 17.14
C LYS A 34 14.20 -4.84 15.75
N LEU A 35 15.05 -5.40 14.89
CA LEU A 35 14.69 -5.90 13.57
C LEU A 35 14.84 -7.42 13.55
N PRO A 36 14.05 -8.13 12.72
CA PRO A 36 14.22 -9.57 12.49
C PRO A 36 15.60 -9.88 11.92
N GLU A 37 16.11 -11.07 12.22
CA GLU A 37 17.44 -11.49 11.76
C GLU A 37 17.49 -11.55 10.23
N SER A 38 16.36 -11.88 9.56
CA SER A 38 16.25 -11.80 8.10
C SER A 38 16.62 -10.43 7.53
N ILE A 39 16.15 -9.32 8.12
CA ILE A 39 16.52 -7.97 7.66
C ILE A 39 18.01 -7.70 7.87
N LEU A 40 18.54 -8.11 9.03
CA LEU A 40 19.95 -7.91 9.37
C LEU A 40 20.87 -8.74 8.47
N GLU A 41 20.50 -9.97 8.13
CA GLU A 41 21.22 -10.80 7.16
C GLU A 41 21.19 -10.14 5.77
N GLN A 42 20.06 -9.56 5.35
CA GLN A 42 19.93 -8.92 4.03
C GLN A 42 20.84 -7.70 3.92
N TRP A 43 20.83 -6.83 4.94
CA TRP A 43 21.71 -5.67 5.03
C TRP A 43 23.19 -6.00 4.89
N ARG A 44 23.65 -7.13 5.43
CA ARG A 44 25.05 -7.58 5.27
C ARG A 44 25.42 -7.88 3.83
N VAL A 45 24.44 -8.23 3.00
CA VAL A 45 24.65 -8.60 1.60
C VAL A 45 24.49 -7.39 0.69
N ILE A 46 23.36 -6.68 0.81
CA ILE A 46 22.99 -5.62 -0.14
C ILE A 46 23.43 -4.23 0.30
N GLY A 47 23.75 -4.03 1.57
CA GLY A 47 24.16 -2.74 2.09
C GLY A 47 23.04 -1.70 2.08
N PHE A 48 23.40 -0.44 2.31
CA PHE A 48 22.55 0.71 2.04
C PHE A 48 22.89 1.26 0.65
N ALA A 49 21.91 1.33 -0.24
CA ALA A 49 22.15 1.69 -1.63
C ALA A 49 20.86 2.07 -2.36
N GLY A 50 21.02 2.78 -3.48
CA GLY A 50 19.99 2.99 -4.47
C GLY A 50 19.94 1.86 -5.49
N TYR A 51 18.74 1.48 -5.89
CA TYR A 51 18.43 0.46 -6.87
C TYR A 51 17.41 0.98 -7.88
N LEU A 52 17.16 0.22 -8.94
CA LEU A 52 16.23 0.59 -10.00
C LEU A 52 16.56 1.98 -10.58
N ASN A 53 17.85 2.21 -10.84
CA ASN A 53 18.38 3.49 -11.33
C ASN A 53 18.09 4.68 -10.39
N GLY A 54 17.89 4.41 -9.10
CA GLY A 54 17.60 5.40 -8.07
C GLY A 54 16.11 5.58 -7.74
N LEU A 55 15.21 4.69 -8.22
CA LEU A 55 13.79 4.70 -7.83
C LEU A 55 13.58 4.21 -6.40
N TYR A 56 14.38 3.25 -5.96
CA TYR A 56 14.22 2.56 -4.68
C TYR A 56 15.53 2.60 -3.90
N TRP A 57 15.49 2.96 -2.62
CA TRP A 57 16.69 3.12 -1.81
C TRP A 57 16.53 2.40 -0.48
N ILE A 58 17.49 1.53 -0.18
CA ILE A 58 17.61 0.89 1.13
C ILE A 58 18.41 1.83 2.03
N THR A 59 17.86 2.15 3.20
CA THR A 59 18.32 3.26 4.04
C THR A 59 18.92 2.78 5.35
N ASN A 60 19.92 3.51 5.84
CA ASN A 60 20.34 3.42 7.23
C ASN A 60 19.30 4.11 8.12
N PRO A 61 18.63 3.42 9.07
CA PRO A 61 17.57 4.08 9.83
C PRO A 61 18.09 5.18 10.76
N ASP A 62 19.38 5.18 11.11
CA ASP A 62 20.00 6.26 11.88
C ASP A 62 19.95 7.60 11.16
N ASP A 63 20.01 7.61 9.82
CA ASP A 63 19.98 8.84 9.04
C ASP A 63 18.57 9.47 8.99
N TYR A 64 17.54 8.71 9.41
CA TYR A 64 16.13 9.08 9.32
C TYR A 64 15.46 9.20 10.70
N GLU A 65 16.16 8.94 11.81
CA GLU A 65 15.60 8.95 13.16
C GLU A 65 14.88 10.27 13.48
N GLU A 66 15.51 11.41 13.22
CA GLU A 66 14.86 12.73 13.41
C GLU A 66 13.68 12.92 12.44
N VAL A 67 13.88 12.59 11.16
CA VAL A 67 12.88 12.83 10.11
C VAL A 67 11.58 12.06 10.39
N ILE A 68 11.65 10.78 10.76
CA ILE A 68 10.44 9.98 10.94
C ILE A 68 9.62 10.46 12.14
N TYR A 69 10.28 10.79 13.26
CA TYR A 69 9.57 11.25 14.45
C TYR A 69 9.05 12.68 14.32
N ASP A 70 9.71 13.55 13.55
CA ASP A 70 9.13 14.83 13.14
C ASP A 70 7.79 14.58 12.43
N TRP A 71 7.73 13.66 11.47
CA TRP A 71 6.51 13.36 10.72
C TRP A 71 5.41 12.70 11.55
N LEU A 72 5.78 11.81 12.47
CA LEU A 72 4.82 11.06 13.28
C LEU A 72 4.29 11.84 14.50
N GLU A 73 4.92 12.95 14.91
CA GLU A 73 4.61 13.70 16.16
C GLU A 73 3.10 13.93 16.40
N ASP A 74 2.34 14.21 15.35
CA ASP A 74 0.90 14.51 15.42
C ASP A 74 0.00 13.27 15.22
N THR A 75 0.56 12.07 15.32
CA THR A 75 -0.13 10.79 15.06
C THR A 75 -0.09 9.87 16.29
N PRO A 76 -1.06 8.95 16.45
CA PRO A 76 -1.03 7.98 17.54
C PRO A 76 0.15 6.99 17.45
N LEU A 77 0.88 6.95 16.33
CA LEU A 77 1.95 5.99 16.10
C LEU A 77 3.13 6.22 17.04
N VAL A 78 3.43 7.48 17.45
CA VAL A 78 4.58 7.77 18.32
C VAL A 78 4.51 7.02 19.65
N ASP A 79 3.30 6.81 20.16
CA ASP A 79 3.06 6.08 21.40
C ASP A 79 2.75 4.58 21.19
N ASP A 80 2.54 4.15 19.93
CA ASP A 80 2.15 2.78 19.57
C ASP A 80 3.37 1.85 19.44
N ASP A 81 4.45 2.30 18.81
CA ASP A 81 5.61 1.47 18.49
C ASP A 81 6.89 2.29 18.25
N VAL A 82 8.02 1.61 18.07
CA VAL A 82 9.26 2.21 17.59
C VAL A 82 9.40 1.95 16.09
N TYR A 83 9.57 3.00 15.29
CA TYR A 83 9.57 2.92 13.83
C TYR A 83 10.93 3.25 13.23
N TYR A 84 11.28 2.52 12.18
CA TYR A 84 12.52 2.66 11.43
C TYR A 84 12.22 2.84 9.94
N VAL A 85 12.84 3.84 9.29
CA VAL A 85 12.80 3.94 7.82
C VAL A 85 13.84 2.97 7.25
N LEU A 86 13.37 1.85 6.70
CA LEU A 86 14.26 0.83 6.13
C LEU A 86 14.46 1.01 4.62
N ALA A 87 13.51 1.67 3.95
CA ALA A 87 13.63 2.03 2.55
C ALA A 87 12.86 3.30 2.21
N ARG A 88 13.17 3.90 1.07
CA ARG A 88 12.45 5.05 0.51
C ARG A 88 12.42 5.08 -1.01
N SER A 89 11.44 5.79 -1.59
CA SER A 89 11.36 6.00 -3.04
C SER A 89 12.20 7.19 -3.51
N ALA A 90 12.32 7.38 -4.83
CA ALA A 90 12.90 8.58 -5.44
C ALA A 90 12.11 9.86 -5.12
N PHE A 91 10.86 9.71 -4.70
CA PHE A 91 9.91 10.79 -4.42
C PHE A 91 9.71 11.00 -2.92
N GLY A 92 10.54 10.37 -2.08
CA GLY A 92 10.54 10.57 -0.64
C GLY A 92 9.44 9.81 0.10
N GLU A 93 8.76 8.87 -0.54
CA GLU A 93 7.93 7.90 0.19
C GLU A 93 8.79 7.09 1.14
N LEU A 94 8.40 7.01 2.41
CA LEU A 94 9.17 6.36 3.48
C LEU A 94 8.50 5.04 3.86
N LEU A 95 9.21 3.92 3.68
CA LEU A 95 8.72 2.59 4.03
C LEU A 95 9.21 2.26 5.44
N LEU A 96 8.26 2.07 6.36
CA LEU A 96 8.56 1.93 7.77
C LEU A 96 8.60 0.47 8.19
N TRP A 97 9.34 0.21 9.25
CA TRP A 97 9.27 -1.01 10.04
C TRP A 97 9.05 -0.65 11.51
N GLY A 98 7.93 -1.11 12.08
CA GLY A 98 7.68 -1.08 13.52
C GLY A 98 8.24 -2.33 14.20
N GLU A 99 8.82 -2.20 15.40
CA GLU A 99 9.30 -3.36 16.18
C GLU A 99 8.20 -4.40 16.43
N ASN A 100 6.99 -3.92 16.70
CA ASN A 100 5.81 -4.74 16.89
C ASN A 100 4.95 -4.77 15.63
N ASN A 101 4.92 -3.67 14.88
CA ASN A 101 4.02 -3.43 13.76
C ASN A 101 4.53 -3.84 12.37
N PHE A 102 5.80 -4.22 12.28
CA PHE A 102 6.46 -4.64 11.04
C PHE A 102 6.23 -3.59 9.93
N TYR A 103 6.02 -4.01 8.69
CA TYR A 103 5.90 -3.15 7.51
C TYR A 103 4.51 -2.50 7.30
N ARG A 104 3.66 -2.47 8.33
CA ARG A 104 2.25 -2.00 8.25
C ARG A 104 2.09 -0.58 7.71
N TYR A 105 3.06 0.30 7.97
CA TYR A 105 2.92 1.72 7.68
C TYR A 105 3.97 2.22 6.68
N TYR A 106 3.55 3.15 5.84
CA TYR A 106 4.44 3.96 5.03
C TYR A 106 3.88 5.38 4.90
N ILE A 107 4.76 6.34 4.68
CA ILE A 107 4.39 7.76 4.59
C ILE A 107 4.68 8.27 3.18
N LYS A 108 3.78 9.09 2.65
CA LYS A 108 3.97 9.88 1.44
C LYS A 108 4.03 11.37 1.81
N PRO A 109 5.22 11.88 2.17
CA PRO A 109 5.41 13.26 2.65
C PRO A 109 4.90 14.34 1.69
N MET A 110 5.03 14.13 0.39
CA MET A 110 4.56 15.11 -0.61
C MET A 110 3.04 15.24 -0.64
N GLU A 111 2.33 14.15 -0.37
CA GLU A 111 0.87 14.08 -0.35
C GLU A 111 0.29 14.34 1.05
N GLY A 112 1.11 14.28 2.11
CA GLY A 112 0.64 14.39 3.49
C GLY A 112 -0.14 13.16 3.95
N ILE A 113 0.20 11.98 3.43
CA ILE A 113 -0.55 10.75 3.68
C ILE A 113 0.29 9.76 4.49
N LEU A 114 -0.26 9.28 5.59
CA LEU A 114 0.17 8.08 6.30
C LEU A 114 -0.75 6.93 5.86
N HIS A 115 -0.16 5.89 5.29
CA HIS A 115 -0.89 4.70 4.88
C HIS A 115 -0.79 3.60 5.94
N ASP A 116 -1.90 2.91 6.16
CA ASP A 116 -2.01 1.70 6.96
C ASP A 116 -2.40 0.54 6.03
N THR A 117 -1.57 -0.51 5.97
CA THR A 117 -1.82 -1.69 5.13
C THR A 117 -2.56 -2.81 5.85
N GLU A 118 -2.97 -2.59 7.10
CA GLU A 118 -3.71 -3.52 7.96
C GLU A 118 -3.04 -4.89 8.19
N GLU A 119 -3.81 -5.90 8.63
CA GLU A 119 -3.45 -7.05 9.47
C GLU A 119 -2.13 -7.79 9.18
N LYS A 120 -1.42 -8.11 10.27
CA LYS A 120 -0.34 -9.10 10.29
C LYS A 120 -0.95 -10.50 10.26
N THR A 121 -0.64 -11.25 9.22
CA THR A 121 -1.02 -12.65 9.09
C THR A 121 0.13 -13.61 9.41
N GLU A 122 1.36 -13.09 9.47
CA GLU A 122 2.58 -13.88 9.57
C GLU A 122 3.60 -13.29 10.57
N THR A 123 4.73 -13.99 10.72
CA THR A 123 5.81 -13.62 11.67
C THR A 123 6.68 -12.46 11.19
N ALA A 124 7.39 -11.82 12.13
CA ALA A 124 8.39 -10.79 11.83
C ALA A 124 9.45 -11.28 10.83
N GLU A 125 9.93 -12.52 10.98
CA GLU A 125 10.94 -13.10 10.09
C GLU A 125 10.41 -13.30 8.68
N PHE A 126 9.16 -13.78 8.53
CA PHE A 126 8.51 -13.93 7.23
C PHE A 126 8.42 -12.60 6.48
N TYR A 127 7.96 -11.56 7.15
CA TYR A 127 7.89 -10.23 6.54
C TYR A 127 9.25 -9.59 6.33
N GLY A 128 10.19 -9.84 7.24
CA GLY A 128 11.55 -9.37 7.10
C GLY A 128 12.24 -9.96 5.87
N ASP A 129 12.08 -11.26 5.61
CA ASP A 129 12.59 -11.95 4.41
C ASP A 129 12.07 -11.33 3.10
N LEU A 130 10.86 -10.79 3.13
CA LEU A 130 10.20 -10.22 1.97
C LEU A 130 10.36 -8.71 1.84
N PHE A 131 10.73 -7.99 2.90
CA PHE A 131 10.61 -6.54 2.99
C PHE A 131 11.23 -5.79 1.79
N PHE A 132 12.48 -6.13 1.44
CA PHE A 132 13.19 -5.48 0.33
C PHE A 132 12.76 -5.99 -1.06
N PHE A 133 11.99 -7.07 -1.13
CA PHE A 133 11.40 -7.59 -2.38
C PHE A 133 9.97 -7.14 -2.61
N TYR A 134 9.22 -6.87 -1.54
CA TYR A 134 7.78 -6.63 -1.57
C TYR A 134 7.41 -5.24 -2.09
N SER A 135 8.39 -4.34 -2.23
CA SER A 135 8.15 -3.01 -2.77
C SER A 135 7.69 -3.13 -4.23
N ASP A 136 6.40 -2.96 -4.47
CA ASP A 136 5.83 -2.91 -5.81
C ASP A 136 6.46 -1.72 -6.56
N LYS A 137 7.28 -2.05 -7.57
CA LYS A 137 7.98 -1.04 -8.38
C LYS A 137 7.00 -0.07 -9.04
N ASP A 138 5.78 -0.53 -9.30
CA ASP A 138 4.75 0.31 -9.89
C ASP A 138 4.18 1.32 -8.90
N SER A 139 4.15 1.01 -7.60
CA SER A 139 3.66 1.91 -6.55
C SER A 139 4.69 2.94 -6.09
N LEU A 140 5.99 2.67 -6.24
CA LEU A 140 7.09 3.58 -5.87
C LEU A 140 7.26 4.78 -6.81
N ASP A 141 6.73 4.69 -8.04
CA ASP A 141 6.78 5.80 -8.99
C ASP A 141 5.59 6.75 -8.77
N HIS A 142 5.86 8.05 -8.86
CA HIS A 142 4.81 9.05 -8.79
C HIS A 142 4.11 9.20 -10.14
N ILE A 143 2.79 9.26 -10.11
CA ILE A 143 1.97 9.48 -11.30
C ILE A 143 1.69 10.99 -11.42
N ASP A 144 1.83 11.55 -12.62
CA ASP A 144 1.46 12.94 -12.88
C ASP A 144 -0.06 13.12 -13.04
N LYS A 145 -0.53 14.36 -13.07
CA LYS A 145 -1.96 14.71 -13.22
C LYS A 145 -2.65 14.11 -14.47
N ASN A 146 -1.89 13.61 -15.44
CA ASN A 146 -2.42 12.97 -16.65
C ASN A 146 -2.35 11.43 -16.57
N GLY A 147 -2.08 10.85 -15.40
CA GLY A 147 -2.00 9.41 -15.22
C GLY A 147 -0.68 8.80 -15.70
N LYS A 148 0.38 9.60 -15.89
CA LYS A 148 1.67 9.08 -16.37
C LYS A 148 2.75 9.05 -15.28
N LYS A 149 3.42 7.91 -15.15
CA LYS A 149 4.64 7.70 -14.34
C LYS A 149 5.74 8.73 -14.59
N LEU A 150 6.35 9.24 -13.53
CA LEU A 150 7.28 10.39 -13.57
C LEU A 150 8.75 9.97 -13.59
N PHE A 151 9.13 8.86 -12.96
CA PHE A 151 10.52 8.54 -12.66
C PHE A 151 11.45 8.56 -13.87
N ASP A 152 11.16 7.76 -14.90
CA ASP A 152 12.02 7.68 -16.11
C ASP A 152 12.16 9.04 -16.80
N ARG A 153 11.08 9.84 -16.76
CA ARG A 153 11.08 11.19 -17.34
C ARG A 153 11.87 12.17 -16.46
N ALA A 154 11.78 12.04 -15.14
CA ALA A 154 12.54 12.83 -14.19
C ALA A 154 14.03 12.53 -14.34
N VAL A 155 14.43 11.26 -14.40
CA VAL A 155 15.83 10.86 -14.68
C VAL A 155 16.32 11.46 -15.99
N LYS A 156 15.53 11.39 -17.07
CA LYS A 156 15.92 11.97 -18.37
C LYS A 156 16.11 13.49 -18.32
N LYS A 157 15.32 14.20 -17.52
CA LYS A 157 15.32 15.68 -17.43
C LYS A 157 16.33 16.21 -16.41
N LEU A 158 16.41 15.57 -15.24
CA LEU A 158 17.09 16.06 -14.04
C LEU A 158 18.33 15.22 -13.68
N GLY A 159 18.51 14.06 -14.32
CA GLY A 159 19.58 13.10 -14.04
C GLY A 159 19.31 12.28 -12.78
N VAL A 160 19.98 11.13 -12.69
CA VAL A 160 19.90 10.18 -11.57
C VAL A 160 20.18 10.87 -10.22
N LEU A 161 19.50 10.40 -9.17
CA LEU A 161 19.63 10.87 -7.79
C LEU A 161 20.89 10.30 -7.14
N LYS A 162 21.49 11.07 -6.24
CA LYS A 162 22.37 10.57 -5.18
C LYS A 162 21.58 10.13 -3.95
N ALA A 163 22.27 9.50 -3.00
CA ALA A 163 21.66 9.03 -1.75
C ALA A 163 20.93 10.12 -0.95
N ASP A 164 21.44 11.36 -0.95
CA ASP A 164 20.91 12.51 -0.22
C ASP A 164 19.97 13.40 -1.05
N GLU A 165 19.56 12.94 -2.23
CA GLU A 165 18.69 13.65 -3.16
C GLU A 165 17.32 12.95 -3.33
N MET A 166 16.29 13.73 -3.63
CA MET A 166 14.98 13.25 -4.06
C MET A 166 14.42 14.11 -5.20
N TYR A 167 13.44 13.58 -5.93
CA TYR A 167 12.59 14.40 -6.79
C TYR A 167 11.41 14.92 -6.00
N ALA A 168 11.13 16.22 -6.12
CA ALA A 168 10.01 16.86 -5.47
C ALA A 168 9.39 17.94 -6.34
N PHE A 169 8.14 18.31 -6.07
CA PHE A 169 7.44 19.38 -6.77
C PHE A 169 7.81 20.75 -6.20
N GLU A 170 8.11 21.71 -7.08
CA GLU A 170 8.32 23.11 -6.74
C GLU A 170 7.32 24.01 -7.50
N PRO A 171 6.41 24.72 -6.79
CA PRO A 171 6.20 24.69 -5.33
C PRO A 171 5.67 23.33 -4.84
N ALA A 172 5.78 23.07 -3.53
CA ALA A 172 5.22 21.87 -2.91
C ALA A 172 3.70 21.77 -3.15
N LEU A 173 3.15 20.56 -3.20
CA LEU A 173 1.72 20.35 -3.51
C LEU A 173 0.78 21.08 -2.54
N ALA A 174 1.09 21.04 -1.24
CA ALA A 174 0.34 21.77 -0.21
C ALA A 174 0.37 23.31 -0.38
N LEU A 175 1.30 23.82 -1.19
CA LEU A 175 1.43 25.24 -1.53
C LEU A 175 0.90 25.57 -2.95
N GLY A 176 0.07 24.70 -3.52
CA GLY A 176 -0.48 24.87 -4.88
C GLY A 176 0.44 24.39 -5.99
N GLY A 177 1.41 23.53 -5.66
CA GLY A 177 2.23 22.80 -6.63
C GLY A 177 1.41 21.93 -7.57
N GLU A 178 1.99 21.62 -8.73
CA GLU A 178 1.34 20.79 -9.73
C GLU A 178 2.12 19.49 -9.94
N GLU A 179 1.43 18.36 -9.82
CA GLU A 179 1.95 17.01 -10.10
C GLU A 179 2.29 16.83 -11.58
N SER A 180 3.45 17.34 -11.99
CA SER A 180 3.87 17.42 -13.38
C SER A 180 5.39 17.40 -13.52
N LEU A 181 5.86 16.87 -14.66
CA LEU A 181 7.30 16.81 -14.94
C LEU A 181 7.95 18.21 -15.00
N SER A 182 7.22 19.25 -15.41
CA SER A 182 7.76 20.62 -15.48
C SER A 182 8.09 21.19 -14.11
N HIS A 183 7.30 20.85 -13.09
CA HIS A 183 7.44 21.32 -11.71
C HIS A 183 8.30 20.38 -10.85
N LEU A 184 8.73 19.23 -11.35
CA LEU A 184 9.73 18.43 -10.65
C LEU A 184 11.11 19.10 -10.68
N ALA A 185 11.71 19.15 -9.49
CA ALA A 185 13.09 19.51 -9.23
C ALA A 185 13.82 18.35 -8.52
N LYS A 186 15.14 18.36 -8.61
CA LYS A 186 16.01 17.50 -7.81
C LYS A 186 16.50 18.32 -6.62
N VAL A 187 16.18 17.87 -5.41
CA VAL A 187 16.35 18.63 -4.16
C VAL A 187 17.14 17.81 -3.14
N ASN A 188 17.72 18.49 -2.16
CA ASN A 188 18.32 17.83 -1.00
C ASN A 188 17.22 17.26 -0.11
N LEU A 189 17.25 15.94 0.12
CA LEU A 189 16.19 15.20 0.78
C LEU A 189 15.97 15.67 2.23
N PRO A 190 16.97 15.73 3.13
CA PRO A 190 16.75 16.18 4.51
C PRO A 190 16.16 17.59 4.59
N VAL A 191 16.67 18.53 3.79
CA VAL A 191 16.17 19.91 3.77
C VAL A 191 14.73 19.97 3.27
N HIS A 192 14.42 19.24 2.19
CA HIS A 192 13.09 19.26 1.61
C HIS A 192 12.06 18.54 2.50
N MET A 193 12.44 17.46 3.20
CA MET A 193 11.57 16.80 4.18
C MET A 193 11.15 17.73 5.33
N LYS A 194 12.10 18.54 5.84
CA LYS A 194 11.80 19.55 6.87
C LYS A 194 10.87 20.64 6.35
N LEU A 195 11.04 21.07 5.10
CA LEU A 195 10.10 21.99 4.45
C LEU A 195 8.70 21.38 4.36
N LEU A 196 8.59 20.15 3.84
CA LEU A 196 7.31 19.46 3.68
C LEU A 196 6.58 19.29 5.01
N LYS A 197 7.26 18.89 6.10
CA LYS A 197 6.61 18.77 7.43
C LYS A 197 5.98 20.09 7.89
N GLN A 198 6.59 21.24 7.56
CA GLN A 198 6.05 22.55 7.97
C GLN A 198 4.80 22.96 7.19
N VAL A 199 4.64 22.47 5.96
CA VAL A 199 3.59 22.97 5.03
C VAL A 199 2.56 21.93 4.66
N THR A 200 2.83 20.65 4.92
CA THR A 200 2.00 19.51 4.56
C THR A 200 1.58 18.76 5.83
N PRO A 201 0.35 18.98 6.33
CA PRO A 201 -0.19 18.20 7.44
C PRO A 201 -0.26 16.72 7.07
N LEU A 202 0.04 15.84 8.04
CA LEU A 202 -0.05 14.40 7.87
C LEU A 202 -1.45 13.92 8.27
N HIS A 203 -2.08 13.13 7.41
CA HIS A 203 -3.38 12.51 7.65
C HIS A 203 -3.28 10.99 7.48
N LEU A 204 -3.89 10.24 8.40
CA LEU A 204 -4.00 8.79 8.29
C LEU A 204 -5.07 8.48 7.25
N ARG A 205 -4.69 7.88 6.12
CA ARG A 205 -5.64 7.48 5.10
C ARG A 205 -6.38 6.23 5.54
N ASP A 206 -7.59 6.41 6.01
CA ASP A 206 -8.56 5.32 6.17
C ASP A 206 -9.54 5.27 4.97
N PHE A 207 -10.33 4.20 4.88
CA PHE A 207 -11.36 4.08 3.84
C PHE A 207 -12.46 5.17 3.98
N GLY A 208 -12.64 5.69 5.20
CA GLY A 208 -13.49 6.83 5.51
C GLY A 208 -13.05 8.11 4.80
N ASP A 209 -11.75 8.37 4.66
CA ASP A 209 -11.21 9.52 3.93
C ASP A 209 -11.52 9.46 2.44
N LEU A 210 -11.39 8.28 1.82
CA LEU A 210 -11.77 8.06 0.42
C LEU A 210 -13.26 8.31 0.21
N SER A 211 -14.10 7.82 1.13
CA SER A 211 -15.54 8.01 1.06
C SER A 211 -15.95 9.48 1.28
N THR A 212 -15.21 10.20 2.14
CA THR A 212 -15.40 11.64 2.36
C THR A 212 -15.01 12.44 1.12
N ALA A 213 -13.87 12.11 0.49
CA ALA A 213 -13.40 12.77 -0.71
C ALA A 213 -14.32 12.54 -1.93
N LEU A 214 -14.90 11.34 -2.05
CA LEU A 214 -15.77 10.98 -3.18
C LEU A 214 -17.23 11.38 -3.00
N TYR A 215 -17.76 11.28 -1.77
CA TYR A 215 -19.19 11.39 -1.48
C TYR A 215 -19.54 12.49 -0.47
N GLY A 216 -18.54 13.18 0.10
CA GLY A 216 -18.74 14.26 1.06
C GLY A 216 -19.18 13.80 2.46
N VAL A 217 -19.09 12.49 2.75
CA VAL A 217 -19.48 11.89 4.03
C VAL A 217 -18.53 10.74 4.36
N SER A 218 -18.05 10.66 5.60
CA SER A 218 -17.23 9.53 6.06
C SER A 218 -18.11 8.31 6.32
N TYR A 219 -17.86 7.22 5.61
CA TYR A 219 -18.44 5.91 5.88
C TYR A 219 -17.45 5.09 6.71
N ASN A 220 -17.88 4.60 7.87
CA ASN A 220 -17.11 3.63 8.63
C ASN A 220 -17.30 2.24 8.00
N VAL A 221 -16.21 1.57 7.63
CA VAL A 221 -16.25 0.22 7.06
C VAL A 221 -16.86 -0.76 8.05
N ASP A 222 -16.66 -0.58 9.36
CA ASP A 222 -17.27 -1.42 10.40
C ASP A 222 -18.81 -1.38 10.38
N GLU A 223 -19.40 -0.24 9.99
CA GLU A 223 -20.85 -0.15 9.80
C GLU A 223 -21.31 -0.90 8.52
N LEU A 224 -20.45 -0.98 7.50
CA LEU A 224 -20.72 -1.75 6.27
C LEU A 224 -20.51 -3.26 6.46
N VAL A 225 -19.57 -3.68 7.33
CA VAL A 225 -19.34 -5.10 7.66
C VAL A 225 -20.35 -5.62 8.69
N SER A 226 -21.10 -4.73 9.35
CA SER A 226 -22.19 -5.11 10.28
C SER A 226 -23.47 -5.61 9.57
N GLN A 227 -23.55 -5.51 8.25
CA GLN A 227 -24.54 -6.24 7.47
C GLN A 227 -23.94 -7.56 7.02
N ASP A 228 -24.29 -8.62 7.77
CA ASP A 228 -24.01 -10.01 7.46
C ASP A 228 -23.97 -10.27 5.96
N SER A 229 -22.92 -10.98 5.55
CA SER A 229 -22.82 -11.65 4.27
C SER A 229 -24.01 -12.59 4.08
N ILE A 230 -25.14 -12.09 3.59
CA ILE A 230 -26.17 -12.95 3.03
C ILE A 230 -25.53 -13.55 1.77
N LYS A 231 -24.94 -14.73 1.89
CA LYS A 231 -24.78 -15.64 0.75
C LYS A 231 -26.18 -15.88 0.21
N GLN A 232 -26.59 -15.04 -0.74
CA GLN A 232 -27.90 -15.14 -1.35
C GLN A 232 -27.92 -16.43 -2.17
N GLU A 233 -28.61 -17.44 -1.65
CA GLU A 233 -28.75 -18.72 -2.35
C GLU A 233 -29.46 -18.48 -3.67
N SER A 234 -28.81 -18.83 -4.78
CA SER A 234 -29.36 -18.74 -6.14
C SER A 234 -29.47 -20.12 -6.76
N VAL A 235 -30.62 -20.42 -7.35
CA VAL A 235 -30.94 -21.73 -7.95
C VAL A 235 -31.47 -21.51 -9.36
N LYS A 236 -31.06 -22.35 -10.31
CA LYS A 236 -31.48 -22.21 -11.71
C LYS A 236 -32.96 -22.60 -11.86
N ALA A 237 -33.69 -21.88 -12.71
CA ALA A 237 -35.06 -22.27 -13.05
C ALA A 237 -35.10 -23.68 -13.65
N GLY A 238 -36.08 -24.48 -13.25
CA GLY A 238 -36.17 -25.90 -13.56
C GLY A 238 -35.53 -26.82 -12.51
N GLU A 239 -34.72 -26.29 -11.59
CA GLU A 239 -34.15 -27.06 -10.49
C GLU A 239 -35.04 -27.08 -9.24
N ILE A 240 -34.73 -28.00 -8.34
CA ILE A 240 -35.46 -28.19 -7.09
C ILE A 240 -35.06 -27.11 -6.10
N CYS A 241 -36.07 -26.47 -5.50
CA CYS A 241 -35.94 -25.51 -4.44
C CYS A 241 -35.29 -26.17 -3.20
N PRO A 242 -34.08 -25.74 -2.78
CA PRO A 242 -33.32 -26.39 -1.72
C PRO A 242 -33.89 -26.12 -0.34
N LYS A 243 -34.66 -25.03 -0.17
CA LYS A 243 -35.28 -24.63 1.10
C LYS A 243 -36.58 -23.85 0.92
N SER A 244 -37.48 -24.00 1.88
CA SER A 244 -38.75 -23.28 1.87
C SER A 244 -38.53 -21.80 2.18
N GLY A 245 -39.29 -20.93 1.52
CA GLY A 245 -39.30 -19.48 1.78
C GLY A 245 -39.67 -18.69 0.55
N TYR A 246 -39.50 -17.38 0.60
CA TYR A 246 -39.70 -16.48 -0.53
C TYR A 246 -38.48 -16.46 -1.44
N TRP A 247 -38.74 -16.66 -2.73
CA TRP A 247 -37.76 -16.52 -3.80
C TRP A 247 -38.27 -15.54 -4.84
N PHE A 248 -37.36 -14.86 -5.53
CA PHE A 248 -37.68 -13.97 -6.64
C PHE A 248 -36.68 -14.17 -7.79
N THR A 249 -37.00 -13.64 -8.96
CA THR A 249 -36.08 -13.56 -10.08
C THR A 249 -36.15 -12.20 -10.74
N VAL A 250 -34.99 -11.69 -11.16
CA VAL A 250 -34.87 -10.43 -11.90
C VAL A 250 -35.44 -10.53 -13.32
N SER A 251 -35.66 -11.76 -13.81
CA SER A 251 -36.25 -12.05 -15.13
C SER A 251 -37.76 -11.80 -15.21
N GLN A 252 -38.42 -11.38 -14.14
CA GLN A 252 -39.83 -11.00 -14.17
C GLN A 252 -40.14 -9.97 -13.09
N GLU A 253 -40.80 -8.87 -13.46
CA GLU A 253 -41.30 -7.91 -12.49
C GLU A 253 -42.32 -8.56 -11.55
N ASN A 254 -42.25 -8.23 -10.26
CA ASN A 254 -43.11 -8.79 -9.21
C ASN A 254 -43.10 -10.34 -9.14
N SER A 255 -41.95 -10.96 -9.43
CA SER A 255 -41.80 -12.42 -9.46
C SER A 255 -41.78 -13.10 -8.10
N ARG A 256 -41.54 -12.32 -7.02
CA ARG A 256 -41.40 -12.78 -5.64
C ARG A 256 -42.57 -13.66 -5.23
N ARG A 257 -42.28 -14.90 -4.85
CA ARG A 257 -43.30 -15.86 -4.38
C ARG A 257 -42.69 -16.88 -3.43
N TYR A 258 -43.57 -17.50 -2.64
CA TYR A 258 -43.17 -18.53 -1.69
C TYR A 258 -43.06 -19.89 -2.38
N PHE A 259 -41.97 -20.62 -2.12
CA PHE A 259 -41.75 -22.00 -2.53
C PHE A 259 -41.48 -22.87 -1.31
N LYS A 260 -41.85 -24.14 -1.39
CA LYS A 260 -41.46 -25.15 -0.40
C LYS A 260 -40.20 -25.88 -0.87
N GLN A 261 -39.42 -26.36 0.08
CA GLN A 261 -38.35 -27.29 -0.20
C GLN A 261 -38.88 -28.49 -0.99
N GLY A 262 -38.24 -28.81 -2.11
CA GLY A 262 -38.69 -29.86 -3.02
C GLY A 262 -39.55 -29.38 -4.20
N ASP A 263 -40.04 -28.13 -4.19
CA ASP A 263 -40.77 -27.55 -5.32
C ASP A 263 -39.82 -27.29 -6.50
N VAL A 264 -40.29 -27.42 -7.73
CA VAL A 264 -39.51 -27.05 -8.93
C VAL A 264 -39.69 -25.57 -9.22
N LEU A 265 -38.60 -24.83 -9.30
CA LEU A 265 -38.62 -23.40 -9.59
C LEU A 265 -39.02 -23.16 -11.05
N PRO A 266 -40.00 -22.29 -11.33
CA PRO A 266 -40.60 -22.20 -12.65
C PRO A 266 -39.69 -21.49 -13.66
N GLU A 267 -39.69 -22.01 -14.89
CA GLU A 267 -39.11 -21.34 -16.05
C GLU A 267 -40.02 -20.20 -16.53
N ILE A 268 -39.41 -19.07 -16.89
CA ILE A 268 -40.12 -17.91 -17.40
C ILE A 268 -39.98 -17.90 -18.93
N LYS A 269 -41.02 -18.38 -19.62
CA LYS A 269 -41.00 -18.71 -21.06
C LYS A 269 -41.05 -17.52 -22.04
N ASN A 270 -40.76 -16.29 -21.58
CA ASN A 270 -40.95 -15.09 -22.38
C ASN A 270 -39.75 -14.13 -22.37
N GLN A 271 -38.54 -14.68 -22.36
CA GLN A 271 -37.31 -13.90 -22.51
C GLN A 271 -36.40 -14.54 -23.54
N ASP A 272 -36.10 -13.80 -24.62
CA ASP A 272 -35.15 -14.20 -25.68
C ASP A 272 -33.67 -14.11 -25.24
N TRP A 273 -33.40 -14.00 -23.92
CA TRP A 273 -32.07 -13.79 -23.38
C TRP A 273 -31.85 -14.55 -22.06
N GLY A 274 -31.05 -15.62 -22.15
CA GLY A 274 -30.32 -16.19 -21.01
C GLY A 274 -31.07 -17.17 -20.09
N GLU A 275 -30.28 -17.82 -19.24
CA GLU A 275 -30.78 -18.74 -18.20
C GLU A 275 -31.39 -17.95 -17.03
N VAL A 276 -32.54 -18.38 -16.53
CA VAL A 276 -33.24 -17.71 -15.41
C VAL A 276 -32.77 -18.29 -14.08
N TYR A 277 -32.40 -17.43 -13.14
CA TYR A 277 -32.05 -17.81 -11.77
C TYR A 277 -33.05 -17.23 -10.77
N TRP A 278 -33.42 -18.04 -9.79
CA TRP A 278 -34.22 -17.66 -8.62
C TRP A 278 -33.30 -17.43 -7.44
N GLN A 279 -33.50 -16.34 -6.72
CA GLN A 279 -32.72 -15.90 -5.57
C GLN A 279 -33.58 -15.97 -4.32
N PHE A 280 -33.03 -16.53 -3.24
CA PHE A 280 -33.69 -16.55 -1.95
C PHE A 280 -33.74 -15.14 -1.36
N ASP A 281 -34.86 -14.82 -0.74
CA ASP A 281 -35.09 -13.54 -0.06
C ASP A 281 -35.17 -13.74 1.45
N CYS A 282 -36.20 -14.44 1.93
CA CYS A 282 -36.39 -14.72 3.35
C CYS A 282 -37.24 -15.99 3.56
N GLU A 283 -37.22 -16.55 4.78
CA GLU A 283 -38.12 -17.65 5.17
C GLU A 283 -39.59 -17.20 5.24
#